data_AF-A0A0T5ZX30-F1
#
_entry.id   AF-A0A0T5ZX30-F1
#
_cell.length_a   1.000
_cell.length_b   1.000
_cell.length_c   1.000
_cell.angle_alpha   90.00
_cell.angle_beta   90.00
_cell.angle_gamma   90.00
#
_symmetry.space_group_name_H-M   'P 1'
#
loop_
_entity.id
_entity.type
_entity.pdbx_description
1 polymer ?
#
loop_
_entity_poly.entity_id
_entity_poly.type
_entity_poly.pdbx_seq_one_letter_code
_entity_poly.pdbx_strand_id
1 'polypeptide(L)'
;MPDLTKFQKLMLLNAHPIKQLLNYLGAAIGLYFLWLHNWSSALIFGFGVVLLGSLIAKFIGKYDPVETAKTWWGKAFLHYASPLGFTLYLISHILVPVAFWFHSLYLALIGVGILLVGYFFPPQQFSRKL
;
A
#
# COMPACT_ATOMS: atom_id res chain seq x y z
N MET A 1 22.68 9.61 -3.09
CA MET A 1 21.22 9.79 -2.90
C MET A 1 20.98 10.11 -1.43
N PRO A 2 19.94 10.89 -1.05
CA PRO A 2 19.70 11.17 0.36
C PRO A 2 19.51 9.86 1.12
N ASP A 3 19.97 9.81 2.37
CA ASP A 3 19.77 8.66 3.25
C ASP A 3 18.27 8.43 3.46
N LEU A 4 17.74 7.38 2.81
CA LEU A 4 16.34 6.98 2.95
C LEU A 4 16.06 6.60 4.41
N THR A 5 15.01 7.18 4.98
CA THR A 5 14.59 6.85 6.34
C THR A 5 14.07 5.40 6.41
N LYS A 6 14.08 4.80 7.60
CA LYS A 6 13.52 3.45 7.80
C LYS A 6 12.08 3.33 7.31
N PHE A 7 11.29 4.39 7.51
CA PHE A 7 9.90 4.45 7.06
C PHE A 7 9.78 4.53 5.53
N GLN A 8 10.59 5.35 4.87
CA GLN A 8 10.65 5.38 3.40
C GLN A 8 11.05 4.03 2.83
N LYS A 9 12.03 3.34 3.42
CA LYS A 9 12.43 1.99 3.03
C LYS A 9 11.30 0.97 3.21
N LEU A 10 10.43 1.15 4.21
CA LEU A 10 9.26 0.30 4.40
C LEU A 10 8.19 0.57 3.33
N MET A 11 7.92 1.84 3.01
CA MET A 11 6.99 2.21 1.93
C MET A 11 7.49 1.70 0.57
N LEU A 12 8.78 1.85 0.28
CA LEU A 12 9.41 1.35 -0.94
C LEU A 12 9.37 -0.18 -1.05
N LEU A 13 9.35 -0.92 0.07
CA LEU A 13 9.20 -2.36 0.01
C LEU A 13 7.87 -2.73 -0.67
N ASN A 14 6.79 -2.01 -0.38
CA ASN A 14 5.49 -2.21 -1.03
C ASN A 14 5.55 -1.99 -2.55
N ALA A 15 6.45 -1.15 -3.04
CA ALA A 15 6.64 -0.90 -4.47
C ALA A 15 7.41 -2.02 -5.20
N HIS A 16 7.99 -2.99 -4.48
CA HIS A 16 8.68 -4.11 -5.11
C HIS A 16 7.69 -4.92 -5.98
N PRO A 17 7.98 -5.24 -7.26
CA PRO A 17 7.00 -5.80 -8.20
C PRO A 17 6.28 -7.05 -7.68
N ILE A 18 7.03 -8.00 -7.13
CA ILE A 18 6.47 -9.25 -6.58
C ILE A 18 5.56 -8.95 -5.38
N LYS A 19 5.98 -8.02 -4.51
CA LYS A 19 5.16 -7.68 -3.35
C LYS A 19 3.90 -6.94 -3.78
N GLN A 20 4.01 -6.02 -4.74
CA GLN A 20 2.87 -5.26 -5.24
C GLN A 20 1.83 -6.19 -5.88
N LEU A 21 2.27 -7.18 -6.67
CA LEU A 21 1.38 -8.21 -7.19
C LEU A 21 0.65 -8.98 -6.07
N LEU A 22 1.39 -9.40 -5.05
CA LEU A 22 0.82 -10.12 -3.91
C LEU A 22 -0.06 -9.21 -3.03
N ASN A 23 0.22 -7.91 -2.96
CA ASN A 23 -0.66 -6.94 -2.32
C ASN A 23 -2.01 -6.87 -3.03
N TYR A 24 -2.02 -6.81 -4.37
CA TYR A 24 -3.26 -6.80 -5.15
C TYR A 24 -4.04 -8.12 -5.02
N LEU A 25 -3.35 -9.26 -5.09
CA LEU A 25 -3.97 -10.57 -4.91
C LEU A 25 -4.55 -10.72 -3.49
N GLY A 26 -3.77 -10.37 -2.46
CA GLY A 26 -4.21 -10.41 -1.06
C GLY A 26 -5.37 -9.46 -0.79
N ALA A 27 -5.35 -8.25 -1.38
CA ALA A 27 -6.46 -7.32 -1.30
C ALA A 27 -7.71 -7.89 -1.97
N ALA A 28 -7.62 -8.42 -3.19
CA ALA A 28 -8.77 -9.02 -3.89
C ALA A 28 -9.37 -10.20 -3.11
N ILE A 29 -8.53 -11.10 -2.60
CA ILE A 29 -8.96 -12.24 -1.77
C ILE A 29 -9.61 -11.75 -0.47
N GLY A 30 -8.98 -10.79 0.20
CA GLY A 30 -9.49 -10.22 1.45
C GLY A 30 -10.85 -9.55 1.25
N LEU A 31 -10.98 -8.70 0.23
CA LEU A 31 -12.22 -8.01 -0.11
C LEU A 31 -13.34 -8.98 -0.52
N TYR A 32 -13.02 -10.06 -1.25
CA TYR A 32 -13.97 -11.12 -1.56
C TYR A 32 -14.52 -11.81 -0.30
N PHE A 33 -13.65 -12.17 0.66
CA PHE A 33 -14.13 -12.77 1.90
C PHE A 33 -14.88 -11.79 2.80
N LEU A 34 -14.51 -10.51 2.81
CA LEU A 34 -15.26 -9.47 3.51
C LEU A 34 -16.65 -9.28 2.91
N TRP A 35 -16.79 -9.35 1.59
CA TRP A 35 -18.08 -9.33 0.91
C TRP A 35 -18.99 -10.50 1.31
N LEU A 36 -18.40 -11.65 1.64
CA LEU A 36 -19.09 -12.83 2.18
C LEU A 36 -19.27 -12.81 3.70
N HIS A 37 -19.02 -11.67 4.34
CA HIS A 37 -19.06 -11.48 5.78
C HIS A 37 -18.14 -12.41 6.61
N ASN A 38 -17.03 -12.88 6.02
CA ASN A 38 -16.10 -13.79 6.67
C ASN A 38 -14.77 -13.10 7.00
N TRP A 39 -14.73 -12.41 8.15
CA TRP A 39 -13.53 -11.73 8.65
C TRP A 39 -12.34 -12.66 8.86
N SER A 40 -12.58 -13.86 9.38
CA SER A 40 -11.52 -14.82 9.68
C SER A 40 -10.76 -15.22 8.43
N SER A 41 -11.47 -15.59 7.36
CA SER A 41 -10.84 -15.93 6.08
C SER A 41 -10.22 -14.72 5.39
N ALA A 42 -10.83 -13.53 5.49
CA ALA A 42 -10.24 -12.30 4.96
C ALA A 42 -8.88 -11.99 5.59
N LEU A 43 -8.76 -12.15 6.92
CA LEU A 43 -7.50 -11.98 7.64
C LEU A 43 -6.50 -13.09 7.30
N ILE A 44 -6.90 -14.37 7.35
CA ILE A 44 -5.97 -15.47 7.11
C ILE A 44 -5.42 -15.45 5.69
N PHE A 45 -6.29 -15.38 4.69
CA PHE A 45 -5.88 -15.49 3.29
C PHE A 45 -5.47 -14.14 2.71
N GLY A 46 -6.25 -13.08 2.94
CA GLY A 46 -5.94 -11.77 2.38
C GLY A 46 -4.67 -11.17 3.00
N PHE A 47 -4.66 -11.00 4.32
CA PHE A 47 -3.50 -10.45 5.02
C PHE A 47 -2.31 -11.44 5.00
N GLY A 48 -2.55 -12.74 5.06
CA GLY A 48 -1.50 -13.76 4.92
C GLY A 48 -0.74 -13.64 3.59
N VAL A 49 -1.42 -13.43 2.47
CA VAL A 49 -0.78 -13.25 1.15
C VAL A 49 0.04 -11.95 1.11
N VAL A 50 -0.45 -10.86 1.68
CA VAL A 50 0.28 -9.57 1.80
C VAL A 50 1.57 -9.74 2.62
N LEU A 51 1.48 -10.46 3.75
CA LEU A 51 2.64 -10.76 4.58
C LEU A 51 3.66 -11.64 3.85
N LEU A 52 3.19 -12.68 3.16
CA LEU A 52 4.04 -13.55 2.36
C LEU A 52 4.78 -12.75 1.28
N GLY A 53 4.11 -11.80 0.63
CA GLY A 53 4.76 -10.91 -0.34
C GLY A 53 5.86 -10.03 0.26
N SER A 54 5.69 -9.59 1.52
CA SER A 54 6.74 -8.88 2.25
C SER A 54 7.96 -9.75 2.52
N LEU A 55 7.75 -11.01 2.90
CA LEU A 55 8.83 -11.97 3.14
C LEU A 55 9.56 -12.30 1.84
N ILE A 56 8.83 -12.62 0.78
CA ILE A 56 9.42 -12.97 -0.53
C ILE A 56 10.23 -11.80 -1.08
N ALA A 57 9.67 -10.57 -1.10
CA ALA A 57 10.40 -9.41 -1.61
C ALA A 57 11.66 -9.12 -0.79
N LYS A 58 11.59 -9.23 0.54
CA LYS A 58 12.71 -8.90 1.42
C LYS A 58 13.83 -9.94 1.37
N PHE A 59 13.50 -11.24 1.37
CA PHE A 59 14.51 -12.31 1.54
C PHE A 59 14.92 -12.98 0.22
N ILE A 60 14.02 -13.00 -0.77
CA ILE A 60 14.23 -13.74 -2.02
C ILE A 60 14.40 -12.77 -3.21
N GLY A 61 13.65 -11.67 -3.22
CA GLY A 61 13.52 -10.75 -4.35
C GLY A 61 14.68 -9.81 -4.61
N LYS A 62 15.81 -9.90 -3.87
CA LYS A 62 16.94 -8.95 -3.95
C LYS A 62 16.48 -7.48 -3.85
N TYR A 63 15.69 -7.18 -2.81
CA TYR A 63 15.16 -5.83 -2.60
C TYR A 63 16.28 -4.81 -2.35
N ASP A 64 16.46 -3.90 -3.31
CA ASP A 64 17.24 -2.68 -3.15
C ASP A 64 16.30 -1.45 -3.08
N PRO A 65 16.17 -0.80 -1.90
CA PRO A 65 15.36 0.41 -1.76
C PRO A 65 15.77 1.54 -2.70
N VAL A 66 17.06 1.67 -3.01
CA VAL A 66 17.62 2.77 -3.79
C VAL A 66 17.22 2.64 -5.26
N GLU A 67 17.34 1.43 -5.82
CA GLU A 67 16.86 1.15 -7.18
C GLU A 67 15.33 1.20 -7.25
N THR A 68 14.64 0.65 -6.25
CA THR A 68 13.18 0.67 -6.19
C THR A 68 12.65 2.12 -6.20
N ALA A 69 13.30 3.03 -5.49
CA ALA A 69 12.93 4.45 -5.45
C ALA A 69 13.00 5.18 -6.81
N LYS A 70 13.76 4.65 -7.78
CA LYS A 70 13.85 5.23 -9.13
C LYS A 70 12.66 4.83 -10.01
N THR A 71 12.01 3.72 -9.70
CA THR A 71 10.86 3.20 -10.46
C THR A 71 9.62 4.07 -10.28
N TRP A 72 8.68 3.99 -11.23
CA TRP A 72 7.42 4.73 -11.15
C TRP A 72 6.62 4.39 -9.88
N TRP A 73 6.50 3.09 -9.55
CA TRP A 73 5.85 2.62 -8.32
C TRP A 73 6.59 3.08 -7.06
N GLY A 74 7.92 3.03 -7.05
CA GLY A 74 8.70 3.50 -5.91
C GLY A 74 8.50 4.98 -5.63
N LYS A 75 8.50 5.81 -6.68
CA LYS A 75 8.15 7.23 -6.55
C LYS A 75 6.74 7.41 -5.99
N ALA A 76 5.76 6.67 -6.49
CA ALA A 76 4.39 6.75 -5.99
C ALA A 76 4.28 6.39 -4.50
N PHE A 77 4.91 5.29 -4.06
CA PHE A 77 4.91 4.91 -2.64
C PHE A 77 5.68 5.88 -1.76
N LEU A 78 6.70 6.56 -2.29
CA LEU A 78 7.38 7.62 -1.55
C LEU A 78 6.50 8.83 -1.30
N HIS A 79 5.52 9.12 -2.16
CA HIS A 79 4.58 10.22 -1.91
C HIS A 79 3.76 9.96 -0.64
N TYR A 80 3.33 8.72 -0.42
CA TYR A 80 2.65 8.30 0.80
C TYR A 80 3.57 8.22 2.03
N ALA A 81 4.88 8.46 1.89
CA ALA A 81 5.80 8.44 3.03
C ALA A 81 5.79 9.76 3.84
N SER A 82 5.04 10.78 3.41
CA SER A 82 4.80 11.98 4.23
C SER A 82 3.80 11.67 5.35
N PRO A 83 3.78 12.43 6.46
CA PRO A 83 2.81 12.22 7.53
C PRO A 83 1.37 12.27 7.04
N LEU A 84 1.01 13.30 6.27
CA LEU A 84 -0.35 13.45 5.74
C LEU A 84 -0.67 12.40 4.68
N GLY A 85 0.24 12.14 3.74
CA GLY A 85 0.06 11.11 2.71
C GLY A 85 -0.15 9.73 3.34
N PHE A 86 0.61 9.40 4.38
CA PHE A 86 0.45 8.14 5.11
C PHE A 86 -0.86 8.06 5.88
N THR A 87 -1.28 9.15 6.53
CA THR A 87 -2.58 9.20 7.21
C THR A 87 -3.73 8.94 6.23
N LEU A 88 -3.72 9.59 5.06
CA LEU A 88 -4.73 9.39 4.03
C LEU A 88 -4.68 7.98 3.43
N TYR A 89 -3.47 7.44 3.24
CA TYR A 89 -3.25 6.05 2.86
C TYR A 89 -3.91 5.08 3.85
N LEU A 90 -3.70 5.26 5.16
CA LEU A 90 -4.30 4.42 6.19
C LEU A 90 -5.83 4.54 6.23
N ILE A 91 -6.36 5.77 6.18
CA ILE A 91 -7.81 6.02 6.14
C ILE A 91 -8.44 5.25 4.97
N SER A 92 -7.80 5.31 3.80
CA SER A 92 -8.27 4.59 2.60
C SER A 92 -8.26 3.08 2.78
N HIS A 93 -7.19 2.55 3.41
CA HIS A 93 -7.05 1.11 3.71
C HIS A 93 -8.04 0.61 4.76
N ILE A 94 -8.70 1.50 5.51
CA ILE A 94 -9.80 1.16 6.43
C ILE A 94 -11.13 1.29 5.72
N LEU A 95 -11.36 2.41 5.01
CA LEU A 95 -12.63 2.69 4.35
C LEU A 95 -12.97 1.69 3.26
N VAL A 96 -11.99 1.23 2.46
CA VAL A 96 -12.26 0.26 1.38
C VAL A 96 -12.73 -1.08 1.95
N PRO A 97 -12.07 -1.72 2.92
CA PRO A 97 -12.60 -2.91 3.60
C PRO A 97 -14.00 -2.72 4.22
N VAL A 98 -14.22 -1.58 4.89
CA VAL A 98 -15.54 -1.25 5.47
C VAL A 98 -16.60 -1.12 4.37
N ALA A 99 -16.27 -0.51 3.24
CA ALA A 99 -17.17 -0.39 2.11
C ALA A 99 -17.60 -1.75 1.55
N PHE A 100 -16.66 -2.70 1.43
CA PHE A 100 -16.96 -4.06 0.97
C PHE A 100 -17.76 -4.87 2.00
N TRP A 101 -17.54 -4.64 3.29
CA TRP A 101 -18.34 -5.25 4.35
C TRP A 101 -19.80 -4.78 4.32
N PHE A 102 -20.05 -3.50 4.02
CA PHE A 102 -21.40 -2.91 3.95
C PHE A 102 -21.96 -2.83 2.53
N HIS A 103 -21.29 -3.44 1.54
CA HIS A 103 -21.70 -3.43 0.13
C HIS A 103 -21.96 -2.02 -0.44
N SER A 104 -21.21 -1.02 0.06
CA SER A 104 -21.43 0.39 -0.22
C SER A 104 -20.45 0.92 -1.26
N LEU A 105 -20.94 1.11 -2.50
CA LEU A 105 -20.16 1.70 -3.58
C LEU A 105 -19.65 3.11 -3.23
N TYR A 106 -20.48 3.92 -2.56
CA TYR A 106 -20.10 5.28 -2.17
C TYR A 106 -18.89 5.30 -1.24
N LEU A 107 -18.89 4.44 -0.22
CA LEU A 107 -17.75 4.34 0.69
C LEU A 107 -16.49 3.84 -0.02
N ALA A 108 -16.64 2.93 -1.00
CA ALA A 108 -15.51 2.43 -1.79
C ALA A 108 -14.90 3.56 -2.64
N LEU A 109 -15.75 4.35 -3.32
CA LEU A 109 -15.30 5.48 -4.13
C LEU A 109 -14.63 6.57 -3.28
N ILE A 110 -15.17 6.88 -2.09
CA ILE A 110 -14.55 7.81 -1.15
C ILE A 110 -13.19 7.28 -0.69
N GLY A 111 -13.10 6.00 -0.32
CA GLY A 111 -11.84 5.38 0.10
C GLY A 111 -10.77 5.44 -1.00
N VAL A 112 -11.12 5.10 -2.24
CA VAL A 112 -10.20 5.22 -3.39
C VAL A 112 -9.84 6.69 -3.66
N GLY A 113 -10.80 7.60 -3.57
CA GLY A 113 -10.57 9.03 -3.74
C GLY A 113 -9.57 9.59 -2.72
N ILE A 114 -9.72 9.24 -1.45
CA ILE A 114 -8.79 9.64 -0.38
C ILE A 114 -7.38 9.10 -0.64
N LEU A 115 -7.26 7.87 -1.15
CA LEU A 115 -5.97 7.29 -1.52
C LEU A 115 -5.32 8.15 -2.60
N LEU A 116 -6.04 8.46 -3.67
CA LEU A 116 -5.55 9.31 -4.76
C LEU A 116 -5.17 10.72 -4.28
N VAL A 117 -5.91 11.29 -3.33
CA VAL A 117 -5.55 12.60 -2.74
C VAL A 117 -4.23 12.50 -1.96
N GLY A 118 -4.01 11.41 -1.23
CA GLY A 118 -2.76 11.17 -0.49
C GLY A 118 -1.51 11.17 -1.38
N TYR A 119 -1.63 10.78 -2.65
CA TYR A 119 -0.54 10.82 -3.63
C TYR A 119 -0.01 12.24 -3.87
N PHE A 120 -0.81 13.29 -3.70
CA PHE A 120 -0.39 14.67 -3.96
C PHE A 120 0.45 15.29 -2.84
N PHE A 121 0.72 14.56 -1.76
CA PHE A 121 1.47 15.06 -0.60
C PHE A 121 2.85 14.39 -0.47
N PRO A 122 3.83 14.65 -1.34
CA PRO A 122 5.15 14.07 -1.22
C PRO A 122 5.90 14.55 0.03
N PRO A 123 6.83 13.75 0.59
CA PRO A 123 7.66 14.17 1.70
C PRO A 123 8.54 15.35 1.31
N GLN A 124 8.70 16.32 2.22
CA GLN A 124 9.39 17.61 1.97
C GLN A 124 10.82 17.48 1.41
N GLN A 125 11.51 16.37 1.71
CA GLN A 125 12.86 16.07 1.18
C GLN A 125 12.88 15.77 -0.34
N PHE A 126 11.76 15.34 -0.93
CA PHE A 126 11.62 15.08 -2.37
C PHE A 126 11.07 16.29 -3.15
N SER A 127 10.33 17.20 -2.49
CA SER A 127 9.80 18.43 -3.11
C SER A 127 10.87 19.44 -3.53
N ARG A 128 12.11 19.32 -3.03
CA ARG A 128 13.23 20.23 -3.37
C ARG A 128 14.06 19.79 -4.59
N LYS A 129 13.66 18.72 -5.29
CA LYS A 129 14.41 18.16 -6.45
C LYS A 129 13.54 17.89 -7.70
N LEU A 130 12.30 18.37 -7.69
CA LEU A 130 11.44 18.52 -8.88
C LEU A 130 11.36 20.00 -9.20
#